data_AF-A0A9E6AP91-F1
#
_entry.id   AF-A0A9E6AP91-F1
#
_cell.length_a   1.000
_cell.length_b   1.000
_cell.length_c   1.000
_cell.angle_alpha   90.00
_cell.angle_beta   90.00
_cell.angle_gamma   90.00
#
_symmetry.space_group_name_H-M   'P 1'
#
loop_
_entity.id
_entity.type
_entity.pdbx_description
1 polymer ?
#
loop_
_entity_poly.entity_id
_entity_poly.type
_entity_poly.pdbx_seq_one_letter_code
_entity_poly.pdbx_strand_id
1 'polypeptide(L)'
;MHACRIKVADAAAGGGYREVAAYDGLLFKHMKLVSIPDAEVVHLLTSRGTFGQTPSRIYLGRETAGHQAKALLRITRTLLGRKRCPTVIVDTEEVLRGPFKSSARVAGILGFGKLGRDHFHLLDDQMPLRWDKLSSFLEKHRDSRIFFLGSTFMIWQHIVLAARDDGRQFDVMDAVLIHGGGWKKLVDQAVGPQDFAPALTKRFGIQTVRNDYGMVEPVGSIHS
;
A
#
# COMPACT_ATOMS: atom_id res chain seq x y z
N MET A 1 15.50 22.18 -16.42
CA MET A 1 14.82 22.49 -15.14
C MET A 1 13.39 22.91 -15.43
N HIS A 2 12.41 22.01 -15.25
CA HIS A 2 11.00 22.41 -15.24
C HIS A 2 10.62 22.70 -13.79
N ALA A 3 10.54 23.97 -13.42
CA ALA A 3 10.04 24.37 -12.11
C ALA A 3 8.55 24.03 -12.04
N CYS A 4 8.16 23.19 -11.09
CA CYS A 4 6.76 22.92 -10.81
C CYS A 4 6.13 24.21 -10.25
N ARG A 5 5.22 24.83 -11.02
CA ARG A 5 4.47 26.01 -10.55
C ARG A 5 3.45 25.55 -9.53
N ILE A 6 3.65 25.94 -8.27
CA ILE A 6 2.72 25.62 -7.19
C ILE A 6 1.70 26.76 -7.11
N LYS A 7 0.42 26.39 -7.18
CA LYS A 7 -0.71 27.30 -7.03
C LYS A 7 -1.34 27.07 -5.65
N VAL A 8 -1.40 28.10 -4.83
CA VAL A 8 -2.03 28.05 -3.50
C VAL A 8 -3.37 28.77 -3.56
N ALA A 9 -4.42 28.13 -3.05
CA ALA A 9 -5.74 28.73 -2.98
C ALA A 9 -5.73 29.88 -1.96
N ASP A 10 -6.10 31.08 -2.41
CA ASP A 10 -6.22 32.23 -1.53
C ASP A 10 -7.66 32.30 -0.99
N ALA A 11 -7.82 31.85 0.25
CA ALA A 11 -9.13 31.86 0.92
C ALA A 11 -9.62 33.28 1.26
N ALA A 12 -8.73 34.28 1.27
CA ALA A 12 -9.09 35.67 1.58
C ALA A 12 -9.45 36.49 0.33
N ALA A 13 -9.04 36.06 -0.86
CA ALA A 13 -9.18 36.82 -2.11
C ALA A 13 -10.28 36.31 -3.08
N GLY A 14 -11.38 35.76 -2.57
CA GLY A 14 -12.56 35.48 -3.41
C GLY A 14 -12.36 34.40 -4.49
N GLY A 15 -11.54 33.37 -4.22
CA GLY A 15 -11.46 32.16 -5.06
C GLY A 15 -10.36 32.16 -6.13
N GLY A 16 -9.37 33.04 -6.04
CA GLY A 16 -8.17 32.99 -6.89
C GLY A 16 -7.08 32.06 -6.36
N TYR A 17 -6.27 31.50 -7.26
CA TYR A 17 -5.01 30.85 -6.89
C TYR A 17 -3.86 31.83 -7.12
N ARG A 18 -2.99 32.03 -6.13
CA ARG A 18 -1.76 32.80 -6.28
C ARG A 18 -0.61 31.90 -6.70
N GLU A 19 0.20 32.37 -7.65
CA GLU A 19 1.47 31.75 -8.01
C GLU A 19 2.49 32.04 -6.90
N VAL A 20 3.05 30.98 -6.31
CA VAL A 20 4.11 31.07 -5.32
C VAL A 20 5.41 30.54 -5.91
N ALA A 21 6.54 31.03 -5.39
CA ALA A 21 7.84 30.56 -5.81
C ALA A 21 7.96 29.04 -5.60
N ALA A 22 8.43 28.34 -6.62
CA ALA A 22 8.78 26.95 -6.49
C ALA A 22 9.88 26.80 -5.44
N TYR A 23 9.72 25.86 -4.53
CA TYR A 23 10.73 25.55 -3.51
C TYR A 23 11.42 24.22 -3.84
N ASP A 24 12.69 24.12 -3.46
CA ASP A 24 13.48 22.91 -3.65
C ASP A 24 13.01 21.82 -2.68
N GLY A 25 12.72 20.62 -3.20
CA GLY A 25 12.37 19.45 -2.39
C GLY A 25 13.47 19.02 -1.42
N LEU A 26 14.73 19.42 -1.66
CA LEU A 26 15.84 19.22 -0.73
C LEU A 26 15.65 19.92 0.61
N LEU A 27 14.79 20.94 0.71
CA LEU A 27 14.48 21.60 1.98
C LEU A 27 13.95 20.62 3.03
N PHE A 28 13.21 19.58 2.62
CA PHE A 28 12.71 18.54 3.55
C PHE A 28 13.82 17.64 4.12
N LYS A 29 15.04 17.65 3.54
CA LYS A 29 16.21 16.94 4.09
C LYS A 29 16.95 17.78 5.11
N HIS A 30 17.02 19.08 4.90
CA HIS A 30 17.88 19.98 5.67
C HIS A 30 17.13 20.80 6.73
N MET A 31 15.81 20.97 6.60
CA MET A 31 15.01 21.80 7.48
C MET A 31 13.85 21.02 8.11
N LYS A 32 13.49 21.39 9.34
CA LYS A 32 12.27 20.94 10.00
C LYS A 32 11.11 21.83 9.54
N LEU A 33 10.49 21.47 8.42
CA LEU A 33 9.31 22.17 7.90
C LEU A 33 8.06 21.65 8.62
N VAL A 34 7.63 22.37 9.66
CA VAL A 34 6.44 22.05 10.45
C VAL A 34 5.68 23.34 10.78
N SER A 35 4.35 23.31 10.67
CA SER A 35 3.47 24.44 10.95
C SER A 35 2.57 24.21 12.17
N ILE A 36 2.85 23.17 12.95
CA ILE A 36 2.13 22.77 14.16
C ILE A 36 3.14 22.61 15.31
N PRO A 37 2.71 22.70 16.58
CA PRO A 37 3.57 22.41 17.72
C PRO A 37 4.11 20.96 17.67
N ASP A 38 5.33 20.77 18.17
CA ASP A 38 5.98 19.45 18.21
C ASP A 38 5.18 18.40 18.98
N ALA A 39 4.47 18.83 20.03
CA ALA A 39 3.60 17.97 20.83
C ALA A 39 2.38 17.43 20.04
N GLU A 40 2.03 18.07 18.93
CA GLU A 40 0.89 17.68 18.08
C GLU A 40 1.29 16.77 16.90
N VAL A 41 2.59 16.58 16.69
CA VAL A 41 3.11 15.66 15.69
C VAL A 41 2.85 14.22 16.13
N VAL A 42 2.07 13.49 15.33
CA VAL A 42 1.74 12.08 15.62
C VAL A 42 2.51 11.10 14.74
N HIS A 43 2.97 11.54 13.56
CA HIS A 43 3.76 10.71 12.66
C HIS A 43 4.93 11.49 12.06
N LEU A 44 6.08 10.84 12.00
CA LEU A 44 7.24 11.27 11.23
C LEU A 44 7.42 10.29 10.07
N LEU A 45 7.20 10.77 8.85
CA LEU A 45 7.51 10.02 7.64
C LEU A 45 8.93 10.38 7.20
N THR A 46 9.72 9.36 6.89
CA THR A 46 11.07 9.54 6.36
C THR A 46 11.19 8.91 4.98
N SER A 47 11.88 9.58 4.06
CA SER A 47 12.27 8.94 2.82
C SER A 47 13.33 7.87 3.11
N ARG A 48 13.28 6.74 2.40
CA ARG A 48 14.35 5.73 2.51
C ARG A 48 15.55 6.22 1.71
N GLY A 49 16.44 6.98 2.35
CA GLY A 49 17.70 7.40 1.74
C GLY A 49 18.48 6.22 1.15
N THR A 50 19.18 6.46 0.04
CA THR A 50 20.28 5.61 -0.39
C THR A 50 21.44 5.76 0.61
N PHE A 51 22.30 4.73 0.73
CA PHE A 51 23.41 4.73 1.69
C PHE A 51 24.22 6.03 1.59
N GLY A 52 24.39 6.72 2.74
CA GLY A 52 25.14 7.97 2.85
C GLY A 52 24.33 9.27 2.70
N GLN A 53 23.02 9.23 2.41
CA GLN A 53 22.21 10.45 2.28
C GLN A 53 21.29 10.71 3.48
N THR A 54 21.15 11.99 3.83
CA THR A 54 20.17 12.46 4.84
C THR A 54 18.75 12.23 4.29
N PRO A 55 17.88 11.51 5.02
CA PRO A 55 16.51 11.27 4.58
C PRO A 55 15.67 12.54 4.69
N SER A 56 14.76 12.73 3.75
CA SER A 56 13.71 13.75 3.84
C SER A 56 12.78 13.42 4.99
N ARG A 57 12.30 14.43 5.71
CA ARG A 57 11.41 14.28 6.88
C ARG A 57 10.11 15.05 6.66
N ILE A 58 8.99 14.38 6.86
CA ILE A 58 7.65 14.98 6.82
C ILE A 58 6.96 14.70 8.15
N TYR A 59 6.52 15.77 8.82
CA TYR A 59 5.86 15.70 10.12
C TYR A 59 4.35 15.84 9.91
N LEU A 60 3.57 14.90 10.43
CA LEU A 60 2.12 14.91 10.29
C LEU A 60 1.46 15.10 11.66
N GLY A 61 0.57 16.09 11.72
CA GLY A 61 -0.37 16.26 12.82
C GLY A 61 -1.52 15.26 12.76
N ARG A 62 -2.23 15.12 13.88
CA ARG A 62 -3.37 14.20 14.01
C ARG A 62 -4.45 14.44 12.98
N GLU A 63 -4.78 15.69 12.72
CA GLU A 63 -5.82 16.07 11.75
C GLU A 63 -5.42 15.66 10.32
N THR A 64 -4.22 16.04 9.89
CA THR A 64 -3.69 15.69 8.55
C THR A 64 -3.64 14.18 8.36
N ALA A 65 -3.10 13.43 9.33
CA ALA A 65 -3.08 11.98 9.29
C ALA A 65 -4.49 11.38 9.18
N GLY A 66 -5.46 11.95 9.90
CA GLY A 66 -6.86 11.56 9.82
C GLY A 66 -7.48 11.82 8.44
N HIS A 67 -7.19 12.97 7.83
CA HIS A 67 -7.63 13.29 6.47
C HIS A 67 -7.01 12.37 5.42
N GLN A 68 -5.72 12.06 5.54
CA GLN A 68 -5.03 11.14 4.63
C GLN A 68 -5.64 9.73 4.72
N ALA A 69 -5.90 9.24 5.94
CA ALA A 69 -6.54 7.95 6.14
C ALA A 69 -7.97 7.92 5.53
N LYS A 70 -8.76 8.97 5.73
CA LYS A 70 -10.12 9.07 5.14
C LYS A 70 -10.08 9.11 3.62
N ALA A 71 -9.17 9.87 3.03
CA ALA A 71 -9.01 9.96 1.58
C ALA A 71 -8.60 8.62 0.98
N LEU A 72 -7.60 7.94 1.57
CA LEU A 72 -7.19 6.61 1.15
C LEU A 72 -8.36 5.62 1.21
N LEU A 73 -9.11 5.58 2.33
CA LEU A 73 -10.30 4.72 2.44
C LEU A 73 -11.35 5.03 1.36
N ARG A 74 -11.51 6.30 0.98
CA ARG A 74 -12.45 6.70 -0.07
C ARG A 74 -12.00 6.23 -1.45
N ILE A 75 -10.71 6.37 -1.77
CA ILE A 75 -10.11 5.87 -3.01
C ILE A 75 -10.23 4.34 -3.06
N THR A 76 -9.88 3.64 -1.98
CA THR A 76 -9.96 2.18 -1.98
C THR A 76 -11.40 1.68 -2.12
N ARG A 77 -12.39 2.40 -1.58
CA ARG A 77 -13.82 2.09 -1.79
C ARG A 77 -14.28 2.26 -3.23
N THR A 78 -13.64 3.11 -4.05
CA THR A 78 -13.97 3.15 -5.49
C THR A 78 -13.50 1.90 -6.22
N LEU A 79 -12.53 1.17 -5.66
CA LEU A 79 -12.01 -0.10 -6.20
C LEU A 79 -12.80 -1.31 -5.66
N LEU A 80 -12.99 -1.39 -4.34
CA LEU A 80 -13.63 -2.53 -3.67
C LEU A 80 -15.16 -2.44 -3.63
N GLY A 81 -15.71 -1.25 -3.80
CA GLY A 81 -17.12 -0.95 -3.54
C GLY A 81 -17.38 -0.58 -2.08
N ARG A 82 -18.67 -0.43 -1.75
CA ARG A 82 -19.11 0.04 -0.42
C ARG A 82 -19.15 -1.06 0.64
N LYS A 83 -19.36 -2.31 0.23
CA LYS A 83 -19.45 -3.46 1.14
C LYS A 83 -18.05 -3.94 1.51
N ARG A 84 -17.89 -4.47 2.74
CA ARG A 84 -16.64 -5.11 3.14
C ARG A 84 -16.48 -6.44 2.38
N CYS A 85 -15.30 -6.66 1.81
CA CYS A 85 -14.99 -7.84 0.99
C CYS A 85 -14.38 -8.97 1.84
N PRO A 86 -14.72 -10.25 1.60
CA PRO A 86 -13.91 -11.37 2.07
C PRO A 86 -12.45 -11.15 1.72
N THR A 87 -11.56 -11.24 2.71
CA THR A 87 -10.17 -10.79 2.53
C THR A 87 -9.16 -11.90 2.72
N VAL A 88 -8.32 -12.09 1.71
CA VAL A 88 -7.14 -12.95 1.77
C VAL A 88 -5.91 -12.09 2.08
N ILE A 89 -5.32 -12.30 3.25
CA ILE A 89 -4.09 -11.65 3.67
C ILE A 89 -2.92 -12.55 3.26
N VAL A 90 -2.06 -12.06 2.37
CA VAL A 90 -0.88 -12.78 1.86
C VAL A 90 0.26 -12.70 2.87
N ASP A 91 0.04 -13.39 3.98
CA ASP A 91 0.90 -13.40 5.15
C ASP A 91 0.55 -14.55 6.10
N THR A 92 1.38 -14.74 7.13
CA THR A 92 1.07 -15.59 8.29
C THR A 92 0.19 -14.82 9.28
N GLU A 93 -0.48 -15.53 10.19
CA GLU A 93 -1.24 -14.88 11.26
C GLU A 93 -0.29 -14.27 12.31
N GLU A 94 0.87 -14.87 12.50
CA GLU A 94 1.90 -14.43 13.44
C GLU A 94 2.45 -13.03 13.13
N VAL A 95 2.41 -12.58 11.87
CA VAL A 95 2.89 -11.24 11.47
C VAL A 95 2.27 -10.12 12.30
N LEU A 96 1.04 -10.32 12.79
CA LEU A 96 0.30 -9.35 13.62
C LEU A 96 0.68 -9.43 15.11
N ARG A 97 1.23 -10.56 15.55
CA ARG A 97 1.56 -10.85 16.95
C ARG A 97 3.05 -10.67 17.27
N GLY A 98 3.92 -10.82 16.28
CA GLY A 98 5.38 -10.82 16.42
C GLY A 98 6.06 -9.44 16.53
N PRO A 99 7.41 -9.40 16.45
CA PRO A 99 8.22 -8.19 16.66
C PRO A 99 8.04 -7.14 15.54
N PHE A 100 7.42 -7.51 14.43
CA PHE A 100 7.21 -6.66 13.26
C PHE A 100 5.98 -5.75 13.34
N LYS A 101 5.35 -5.62 14.52
CA LYS A 101 4.14 -4.79 14.75
C LYS A 101 4.26 -3.35 14.25
N SER A 102 5.46 -2.77 14.26
CA SER A 102 5.73 -1.41 13.80
C SER A 102 6.14 -1.31 12.31
N SER A 103 6.13 -2.42 11.57
CA SER A 103 6.54 -2.43 10.17
C SER A 103 5.45 -1.89 9.24
N ALA A 104 5.87 -1.30 8.11
CA ALA A 104 4.96 -0.88 7.04
C ALA A 104 4.07 -2.03 6.52
N ARG A 105 4.57 -3.27 6.57
CA ARG A 105 3.83 -4.50 6.23
C ARG A 105 2.63 -4.69 7.15
N VAL A 106 2.82 -4.63 8.47
CA VAL A 106 1.74 -4.75 9.46
C VAL A 106 0.80 -3.54 9.39
N ALA A 107 1.34 -2.33 9.25
CA ALA A 107 0.53 -1.12 9.10
C ALA A 107 -0.40 -1.19 7.88
N GLY A 108 0.10 -1.69 6.74
CA GLY A 108 -0.70 -1.92 5.54
C GLY A 108 -1.81 -2.95 5.78
N ILE A 109 -1.47 -4.10 6.37
CA ILE A 109 -2.45 -5.16 6.70
C ILE A 109 -3.56 -4.62 7.62
N LEU A 110 -3.20 -3.92 8.70
CA LEU A 110 -4.16 -3.37 9.65
C LEU A 110 -4.96 -2.20 9.07
N GLY A 111 -4.34 -1.37 8.23
CA GLY A 111 -4.97 -0.22 7.59
C GLY A 111 -6.04 -0.64 6.59
N PHE A 112 -5.65 -1.42 5.59
CA PHE A 112 -6.56 -1.90 4.55
C PHE A 112 -7.49 -3.02 5.04
N GLY A 113 -7.09 -3.79 6.05
CA GLY A 113 -7.90 -4.86 6.63
C GLY A 113 -9.26 -4.39 7.16
N LYS A 114 -9.41 -3.09 7.47
CA LYS A 114 -10.69 -2.48 7.87
C LYS A 114 -11.74 -2.49 6.75
N LEU A 115 -11.32 -2.52 5.49
CA LEU A 115 -12.19 -2.64 4.32
C LEU A 115 -12.58 -4.10 4.05
N GLY A 116 -11.85 -5.04 4.64
CA GLY A 116 -12.08 -6.46 4.55
C GLY A 116 -13.01 -7.01 5.63
N ARG A 117 -13.56 -8.20 5.45
CA ARG A 117 -14.25 -9.05 6.44
C ARG A 117 -13.80 -10.50 6.27
N ASP A 118 -14.12 -11.35 7.24
CA ASP A 118 -13.80 -12.79 7.19
C ASP A 118 -12.36 -13.03 6.73
N HIS A 119 -11.41 -12.51 7.50
CA HIS A 119 -10.00 -12.47 7.10
C HIS A 119 -9.39 -13.88 7.11
N PHE A 120 -8.78 -14.27 6.00
CA PHE A 120 -8.03 -15.51 5.85
C PHE A 120 -6.57 -15.19 5.58
N HIS A 121 -5.68 -15.62 6.47
CA HIS A 121 -4.24 -15.58 6.21
C HIS A 121 -3.86 -16.70 5.24
N LEU A 122 -3.13 -16.39 4.18
CA LEU A 122 -2.85 -17.37 3.12
C LEU A 122 -1.73 -18.34 3.50
N LEU A 123 -0.76 -17.88 4.27
CA LEU A 123 0.45 -18.64 4.61
C LEU A 123 0.31 -19.21 6.02
N ASP A 124 0.86 -20.40 6.25
CA ASP A 124 1.08 -20.89 7.61
C ASP A 124 2.38 -20.35 8.21
N ASP A 125 2.65 -20.69 9.47
CA ASP A 125 3.77 -20.14 10.22
C ASP A 125 5.14 -20.57 9.65
N GLN A 126 5.21 -21.62 8.83
CA GLN A 126 6.40 -22.04 8.10
C GLN A 126 6.53 -21.38 6.71
N MET A 127 5.58 -20.49 6.36
CA MET A 127 5.46 -19.78 5.07
C MET A 127 4.98 -20.53 3.80
N PRO A 128 4.66 -21.84 3.76
CA PRO A 128 3.98 -22.42 2.60
C PRO A 128 2.54 -21.91 2.47
N LEU A 129 2.04 -21.96 1.24
CA LEU A 129 0.68 -21.57 0.87
C LEU A 129 -0.31 -22.65 1.30
N ARG A 130 -1.36 -22.26 2.02
CA ARG A 130 -2.42 -23.17 2.47
C ARG A 130 -3.48 -23.41 1.39
N TRP A 131 -3.12 -24.20 0.38
CA TRP A 131 -3.94 -24.42 -0.82
C TRP A 131 -5.38 -24.84 -0.54
N ASP A 132 -5.60 -25.88 0.26
CA ASP A 132 -6.95 -26.42 0.50
C ASP A 132 -7.84 -25.42 1.25
N LYS A 133 -7.24 -24.60 2.12
CA LYS A 133 -7.94 -23.53 2.83
C LYS A 133 -8.28 -22.36 1.90
N LEU A 134 -7.38 -22.03 0.97
CA LEU A 134 -7.68 -21.03 -0.07
C LEU A 134 -8.85 -21.51 -0.95
N SER A 135 -8.83 -22.75 -1.42
CA SER A 135 -9.95 -23.32 -2.21
C SER A 135 -11.27 -23.25 -1.45
N SER A 136 -11.28 -23.67 -0.18
CA SER A 136 -12.47 -23.64 0.67
C SER A 136 -12.97 -22.20 0.91
N PHE A 137 -12.05 -21.25 1.07
CA PHE A 137 -12.38 -19.84 1.23
C PHE A 137 -13.01 -19.26 -0.03
N LEU A 138 -12.44 -19.55 -1.19
CA LEU A 138 -12.95 -19.08 -2.48
C LEU A 138 -14.34 -19.66 -2.77
N GLU A 139 -14.58 -20.94 -2.51
CA GLU A 139 -15.90 -21.55 -2.70
C GLU A 139 -16.94 -20.93 -1.76
N LYS A 140 -16.60 -20.74 -0.47
CA LYS A 140 -17.46 -20.07 0.52
C LYS A 140 -17.91 -18.68 0.08
N HIS A 141 -17.08 -17.97 -0.70
CA HIS A 141 -17.30 -16.59 -1.12
C HIS A 141 -17.42 -16.43 -2.63
N ARG A 142 -17.83 -17.47 -3.36
CA ARG A 142 -17.92 -17.48 -4.83
C ARG A 142 -18.72 -16.32 -5.44
N ASP A 143 -19.72 -15.82 -4.74
CA ASP A 143 -20.60 -14.72 -5.19
C ASP A 143 -20.18 -13.35 -4.63
N SER A 144 -18.98 -13.26 -4.05
CA SER A 144 -18.44 -12.03 -3.46
C SER A 144 -17.14 -11.62 -4.13
N ARG A 145 -16.95 -10.31 -4.30
CA ARG A 145 -15.64 -9.74 -4.62
C ARG A 145 -14.61 -10.11 -3.55
N ILE A 146 -13.55 -10.79 -3.94
CA ILE A 146 -12.44 -11.15 -3.06
C ILE A 146 -11.42 -10.01 -3.00
N PHE A 147 -10.97 -9.69 -1.79
CA PHE A 147 -9.94 -8.69 -1.57
C PHE A 147 -8.63 -9.34 -1.14
N PHE A 148 -7.59 -9.26 -1.96
CA PHE A 148 -6.25 -9.70 -1.60
C PHE A 148 -5.41 -8.54 -1.07
N LEU A 149 -4.67 -8.78 0.01
CA LEU A 149 -3.84 -7.78 0.67
C LEU A 149 -2.50 -8.37 1.08
N GLY A 150 -1.38 -7.73 0.73
CA GLY A 150 -0.07 -8.17 1.19
C GLY A 150 1.08 -7.29 0.71
N SER A 151 2.29 -7.54 1.18
CA SER A 151 3.45 -6.84 0.62
C SER A 151 3.83 -7.40 -0.75
N THR A 152 4.36 -6.56 -1.65
CA THR A 152 4.76 -7.02 -3.00
C THR A 152 5.72 -8.20 -2.92
N PHE A 153 6.68 -8.15 -2.01
CA PHE A 153 7.66 -9.22 -1.81
C PHE A 153 6.99 -10.56 -1.43
N MET A 154 6.07 -10.53 -0.45
CA MET A 154 5.41 -11.76 0.01
C MET A 154 4.54 -12.38 -1.07
N ILE A 155 3.82 -11.54 -1.82
CA ILE A 155 3.00 -11.99 -2.95
C ILE A 155 3.88 -12.60 -4.03
N TRP A 156 4.99 -11.96 -4.40
CA TRP A 156 5.86 -12.51 -5.42
C TRP A 156 6.46 -13.87 -5.01
N GLN A 157 7.05 -13.94 -3.81
CA GLN A 157 7.71 -15.16 -3.32
C GLN A 157 6.72 -16.32 -3.09
N HIS A 158 5.64 -16.07 -2.36
CA HIS A 158 4.80 -17.15 -1.83
C HIS A 158 3.52 -17.39 -2.63
N ILE A 159 3.20 -16.54 -3.61
CA ILE A 159 2.10 -16.76 -4.53
C ILE A 159 2.65 -17.04 -5.93
N VAL A 160 3.36 -16.08 -6.52
CA VAL A 160 3.75 -16.19 -7.94
C VAL A 160 4.77 -17.31 -8.16
N LEU A 161 5.85 -17.35 -7.37
CA LEU A 161 6.87 -18.39 -7.50
C LEU A 161 6.39 -19.75 -6.96
N ALA A 162 5.79 -19.78 -5.77
CA ALA A 162 5.26 -21.03 -5.21
C ALA A 162 4.24 -21.72 -6.11
N ALA A 163 3.30 -20.97 -6.72
CA ALA A 163 2.33 -21.54 -7.65
C ALA A 163 2.97 -22.03 -8.97
N ARG A 164 4.10 -21.44 -9.38
CA ARG A 164 4.88 -21.95 -10.50
C ARG A 164 5.44 -23.31 -10.18
N ASP A 165 6.06 -23.44 -9.02
CA ASP A 165 6.80 -24.63 -8.65
C ASP A 165 5.83 -25.81 -8.35
N ASP A 166 4.66 -25.51 -7.78
CA ASP A 166 3.60 -26.51 -7.52
C ASP A 166 2.70 -26.83 -8.73
N GLY A 167 2.84 -26.10 -9.84
CA GLY A 167 2.00 -26.26 -11.03
C GLY A 167 0.52 -25.91 -10.83
N ARG A 168 0.15 -25.26 -9.72
CA ARG A 168 -1.23 -24.91 -9.38
C ARG A 168 -1.61 -23.54 -9.92
N GLN A 169 -2.88 -23.40 -10.31
CA GLN A 169 -3.49 -22.16 -10.76
C GLN A 169 -4.88 -22.04 -10.14
N PHE A 170 -5.33 -20.81 -9.93
CA PHE A 170 -6.70 -20.51 -9.54
C PHE A 170 -7.24 -19.44 -10.47
N ASP A 171 -8.54 -19.44 -10.72
CA ASP A 171 -9.19 -18.33 -11.38
C ASP A 171 -10.14 -17.67 -10.39
N VAL A 172 -9.73 -16.52 -9.87
CA VAL A 172 -10.58 -15.72 -8.99
C VAL A 172 -11.27 -14.65 -9.82
N MET A 173 -12.52 -14.92 -10.21
CA MET A 173 -13.24 -14.14 -11.22
C MET A 173 -13.48 -12.67 -10.86
N ASP A 174 -13.75 -12.34 -9.59
CA ASP A 174 -13.91 -10.96 -9.12
C ASP A 174 -12.96 -10.67 -7.95
N ALA A 175 -11.71 -10.34 -8.28
CA ALA A 175 -10.67 -10.06 -7.30
C ALA A 175 -10.01 -8.70 -7.49
N VAL A 176 -9.77 -8.04 -6.36
CA VAL A 176 -8.90 -6.87 -6.26
C VAL A 176 -7.74 -7.21 -5.34
N LEU A 177 -6.51 -6.94 -5.78
CA LEU A 177 -5.31 -7.09 -4.98
C LEU A 177 -4.70 -5.72 -4.73
N ILE A 178 -4.52 -5.38 -3.45
CA ILE A 178 -3.76 -4.20 -3.01
C ILE A 178 -2.46 -4.68 -2.40
N HIS A 179 -1.36 -4.11 -2.87
CA HIS A 179 -0.05 -4.46 -2.37
C HIS A 179 0.83 -3.25 -2.12
N GLY A 180 1.83 -3.42 -1.26
CA GLY A 180 2.71 -2.33 -0.87
C GLY A 180 4.07 -2.77 -0.35
N GLY A 181 5.10 -2.00 -0.69
CA GLY A 181 6.46 -2.18 -0.17
C GLY A 181 7.16 -3.46 -0.64
N GLY A 182 8.38 -3.69 -0.17
CA GLY A 182 9.14 -4.92 -0.47
C GLY A 182 9.84 -4.96 -1.84
N TRP A 183 9.60 -3.99 -2.74
CA TRP A 183 10.26 -3.91 -4.05
C TRP A 183 11.80 -3.97 -4.00
N LYS A 184 12.43 -3.33 -3.00
CA LYS A 184 13.90 -3.40 -2.82
C LYS A 184 14.43 -4.84 -2.68
N LYS A 185 13.62 -5.76 -2.12
CA LYS A 185 13.99 -7.17 -1.98
C LYS A 185 13.82 -7.98 -3.27
N LEU A 186 13.23 -7.38 -4.31
CA LEU A 186 13.00 -7.99 -5.61
C LEU A 186 13.97 -7.47 -6.69
N VAL A 187 14.80 -6.49 -6.35
CA VAL A 187 15.79 -5.90 -7.29
C VAL A 187 16.73 -6.97 -7.82
N ASP A 188 17.26 -7.83 -6.95
CA ASP A 188 18.17 -8.91 -7.33
C ASP A 188 17.49 -10.00 -8.18
N GLN A 189 16.16 -10.02 -8.22
CA GLN A 189 15.38 -10.94 -9.06
C GLN A 189 14.97 -10.29 -10.40
N ALA A 190 15.38 -9.05 -10.66
CA ALA A 190 15.00 -8.27 -11.84
C ALA A 190 13.48 -8.16 -12.07
N VAL A 191 12.69 -8.16 -10.99
CA VAL A 191 11.22 -8.11 -11.05
C VAL A 191 10.75 -6.67 -10.89
N GLY A 192 10.02 -6.17 -11.89
CA GLY A 192 9.39 -4.85 -11.84
C GLY A 192 7.86 -4.88 -11.86
N PRO A 193 7.21 -3.71 -11.79
CA PRO A 193 5.77 -3.56 -11.93
C PRO A 193 5.20 -4.20 -13.21
N GLN A 194 5.98 -4.16 -14.29
CA GLN A 194 5.64 -4.76 -15.58
C GLN A 194 5.53 -6.30 -15.54
N ASP A 195 6.20 -6.96 -14.59
CA ASP A 195 6.19 -8.42 -14.46
C ASP A 195 5.13 -8.87 -13.44
N PHE A 196 4.93 -8.06 -12.40
CA PHE A 196 4.14 -8.42 -11.23
C PHE A 196 2.65 -8.62 -11.52
N ALA A 197 1.99 -7.61 -12.11
CA ALA A 197 0.56 -7.69 -12.38
C ALA A 197 0.21 -8.75 -13.43
N PRO A 198 0.91 -8.85 -14.58
CA PRO A 198 0.64 -9.92 -15.55
C PRO A 198 0.82 -11.33 -14.99
N ALA A 199 1.82 -11.56 -14.12
CA ALA A 199 2.02 -12.85 -13.50
C ALA A 199 0.85 -13.26 -12.60
N LEU A 200 0.29 -12.32 -11.83
CA LEU A 200 -0.89 -12.54 -10.99
C LEU A 200 -2.14 -12.78 -11.83
N THR A 201 -2.38 -11.97 -12.87
CA THR A 201 -3.52 -12.18 -13.76
C THR A 201 -3.44 -13.56 -14.44
N LYS A 202 -2.27 -13.94 -14.95
CA LYS A 202 -2.08 -15.22 -15.65
C LYS A 202 -2.29 -16.45 -14.76
N ARG A 203 -1.89 -16.40 -13.49
CA ARG A 203 -1.91 -17.57 -12.59
C ARG A 203 -3.11 -17.63 -11.64
N PHE A 204 -3.68 -16.47 -11.31
CA PHE A 204 -4.70 -16.32 -10.28
C PHE A 204 -5.99 -15.66 -10.78
N GLY A 205 -6.06 -15.25 -12.05
CA GLY A 205 -7.22 -14.54 -12.60
C GLY A 205 -7.42 -13.12 -12.03
N ILE A 206 -6.50 -12.62 -11.20
CA ILE A 206 -6.66 -11.33 -10.53
C ILE A 206 -6.52 -10.20 -11.55
N GLN A 207 -7.63 -9.53 -11.85
CA GLN A 207 -7.68 -8.50 -12.89
C GLN A 207 -7.29 -7.12 -12.39
N THR A 208 -7.55 -6.82 -11.10
CA THR A 208 -7.28 -5.49 -10.54
C THR A 208 -6.15 -5.57 -9.53
N VAL A 209 -4.94 -5.20 -9.95
CA VAL A 209 -3.75 -5.11 -9.09
C VAL A 209 -3.38 -3.65 -8.87
N ARG A 210 -3.34 -3.19 -7.62
CA ARG A 210 -3.06 -1.80 -7.25
C ARG A 210 -1.95 -1.71 -6.20
N ASN A 211 -0.93 -0.92 -6.50
CA ASN A 211 0.11 -0.57 -5.55
C ASN A 211 -0.40 0.56 -4.63
N ASP A 212 -0.29 0.38 -3.32
CA ASP A 212 -0.72 1.35 -2.32
C ASP A 212 0.03 2.68 -2.40
N TYR A 213 1.29 2.68 -2.84
CA TYR A 213 2.04 3.91 -3.12
C TYR A 213 1.30 4.82 -4.11
N GLY A 214 0.81 4.27 -5.23
CA GLY A 214 0.04 5.02 -6.23
C GLY A 214 -1.35 5.46 -5.77
N MET A 215 -1.85 4.91 -4.66
CA MET A 215 -3.10 5.35 -4.03
C MET A 215 -2.89 6.46 -3.00
N VAL A 216 -1.64 6.64 -2.53
CA VAL A 216 -1.26 7.65 -1.54
C VAL A 216 -0.67 8.90 -2.22
N GLU A 217 -0.16 8.79 -3.45
CA GLU A 217 0.33 9.93 -4.25
C GLU A 217 -0.67 11.11 -4.34
N PRO A 218 -1.98 10.91 -4.59
CA PRO A 218 -2.95 12.01 -4.63
C PRO A 218 -3.25 12.62 -3.24
N VAL A 219 -2.77 11.99 -2.17
CA VAL A 219 -3.10 12.29 -0.77
C VAL A 219 -1.94 13.01 -0.05
N GLY A 220 -0.96 13.50 -0.82
CA GLY A 220 0.07 14.43 -0.34
C GLY A 220 1.43 13.82 -0.04
N SER A 221 1.72 12.60 -0.51
CA SER A 221 3.09 12.09 -0.50
C SER A 221 3.88 12.70 -1.65
N ILE A 222 4.58 13.80 -1.39
CA ILE A 222 5.66 14.27 -2.26
C ILE A 222 6.71 13.16 -2.28
N HIS A 223 6.98 12.56 -3.43
CA HIS A 223 8.18 11.74 -3.62
C HIS A 223 9.13 12.47 -4.55
N SER A 224 10.36 12.63 -4.06
CA SER A 224 11.54 13.16 -4.74
C SER A 224 12.47 12.01 -5.11
#